data_AF-A0A8S2RAM9-F1
#
_entry.id   AF-A0A8S2RAM9-F1
#
_cell.length_a   1.000
_cell.length_b   1.000
_cell.length_c   1.000
_cell.angle_alpha   90.00
_cell.angle_beta   90.00
_cell.angle_gamma   90.00
#
_symmetry.space_group_name_H-M   'P 1'
#
loop_
_entity.id
_entity.type
_entity.pdbx_description
1 polymer ?
#
loop_
_entity_poly.entity_id
_entity_poly.type
_entity_poly.pdbx_seq_one_letter_code
_entity_poly.pdbx_strand_id
1 'polypeptide(L)'
;MGHDWRIAAQVIATVLIQLALAILVQDLPWKYILILAYVISGTLNHSLSISFHEIGHNLAFGNHRPTANRILGFIANLPLCIPSSVTFKKYHIDHHKYQGDDILDPDLPTYFEAWLFQSSIGKIFYIAAQPLLYSVRPLLRVPKPVTFLEVVNLIIQITFDLLFMYLFGRKSFTYLFLGTALGLGLHPVSGHFISEHYTFVEGYETYSYYGPFNYLTFNVGYHNEHHDFPNIPGYSLPELKKLAPDYYDNLPCHTSWLKVIFDFITDPKLGPKSRIRRTIRSDALKLNNAIDLKSKSKVNEVLHDVIDNNNNTSLSKEERKSMNVKKHSSKQNGISPSVQLTNGKHSKHE
;
A
#
# COMPACT_ATOMS: atom_id res chain seq x y z
N MET A 1 5.61 -21.75 -9.78
CA MET A 1 4.53 -20.92 -9.21
C MET A 1 3.23 -21.39 -9.83
N GLY A 2 2.20 -21.59 -8.99
CA GLY A 2 0.91 -22.08 -9.46
C GLY A 2 0.19 -21.05 -10.32
N HIS A 3 -0.72 -21.53 -11.17
CA HIS A 3 -1.73 -20.69 -11.81
C HIS A 3 -2.99 -21.52 -12.02
N ASP A 4 -4.13 -20.86 -12.12
CA ASP A 4 -5.42 -21.51 -12.25
C ASP A 4 -6.34 -20.74 -13.20
N TRP A 5 -6.69 -21.39 -14.32
CA TRP A 5 -7.53 -20.81 -15.35
C TRP A 5 -8.96 -20.54 -14.85
N ARG A 6 -9.40 -21.20 -13.77
CA ARG A 6 -10.73 -20.98 -13.17
C ARG A 6 -10.92 -19.55 -12.69
N ILE A 7 -9.84 -18.87 -12.30
CA ILE A 7 -9.85 -17.44 -11.96
C ILE A 7 -10.33 -16.62 -13.16
N ALA A 8 -9.74 -16.84 -14.34
CA ALA A 8 -10.12 -16.14 -15.56
C ALA A 8 -11.57 -16.46 -15.95
N ALA A 9 -11.99 -17.72 -15.86
CA ALA A 9 -13.36 -18.13 -16.16
C ALA A 9 -14.39 -17.43 -15.25
N GLN A 10 -14.15 -17.39 -13.94
CA GLN A 10 -15.03 -16.70 -12.99
C GLN A 10 -15.07 -15.20 -13.23
N VAL A 11 -13.93 -14.56 -13.53
CA VAL A 11 -13.87 -13.13 -13.87
C VAL A 11 -14.72 -12.83 -15.10
N ILE A 12 -14.51 -13.55 -16.21
CA ILE A 12 -15.25 -13.33 -17.45
C ILE A 12 -16.74 -13.57 -17.24
N ALA A 13 -17.12 -14.65 -16.57
CA ALA A 13 -18.52 -14.92 -16.25
C ALA A 13 -19.15 -13.80 -15.43
N THR A 14 -18.45 -13.31 -14.40
CA THR A 14 -18.92 -12.24 -13.52
C THR A 14 -19.09 -10.92 -14.28
N VAL A 15 -18.13 -10.55 -15.14
CA VAL A 15 -18.23 -9.36 -16.01
C VAL A 15 -19.44 -9.47 -16.93
N LEU A 16 -19.61 -10.60 -17.62
CA LEU A 16 -20.74 -10.79 -18.55
C LEU A 16 -22.09 -10.72 -17.85
N ILE A 17 -22.23 -11.39 -16.70
CA ILE A 17 -23.45 -11.33 -15.88
C ILE A 17 -23.71 -9.88 -15.44
N GLN A 18 -22.69 -9.19 -14.96
CA GLN A 18 -22.83 -7.84 -14.43
C GLN A 18 -23.23 -6.83 -15.50
N LEU A 19 -22.64 -6.92 -16.70
CA LEU A 19 -23.03 -6.07 -17.84
C LEU A 19 -24.42 -6.41 -18.36
N ALA A 20 -24.79 -7.69 -18.45
CA ALA A 20 -26.14 -8.10 -18.84
C ALA A 20 -27.20 -7.54 -17.87
N LEU A 21 -26.98 -7.68 -16.57
CA LEU A 21 -27.88 -7.15 -15.55
C LEU A 21 -27.96 -5.62 -15.59
N ALA A 22 -26.83 -4.94 -15.79
CA ALA A 22 -26.81 -3.48 -15.94
C ALA A 22 -27.70 -3.01 -17.09
N ILE A 23 -27.72 -3.72 -18.22
CA ILE A 23 -28.60 -3.41 -19.36
C ILE A 23 -30.07 -3.68 -19.02
N LEU A 24 -30.36 -4.81 -18.35
CA LEU A 24 -31.72 -5.23 -18.02
C LEU A 24 -32.43 -4.30 -17.02
N VAL A 25 -31.69 -3.57 -16.17
CA VAL A 25 -32.28 -2.66 -15.17
C VAL A 25 -32.68 -1.29 -15.73
N GLN A 26 -32.38 -0.99 -16.99
CA GLN A 26 -32.55 0.35 -17.59
C GLN A 26 -33.99 0.90 -17.47
N ASP A 27 -35.00 0.03 -17.58
CA ASP A 27 -36.41 0.43 -17.57
C ASP A 27 -37.03 0.38 -16.18
N LEU A 28 -36.29 -0.09 -15.17
CA LEU A 28 -36.80 -0.18 -13.81
C LEU A 28 -36.92 1.20 -13.13
N PRO A 29 -37.89 1.37 -12.23
CA PRO A 29 -37.92 2.49 -11.30
C PRO A 29 -36.65 2.57 -10.44
N TRP A 30 -36.20 3.79 -10.13
CA TRP A 30 -34.97 4.05 -9.37
C TRP A 30 -34.84 3.26 -8.06
N LYS A 31 -35.94 3.09 -7.31
CA LYS A 31 -35.93 2.31 -6.06
C LYS A 31 -35.41 0.87 -6.25
N TYR A 32 -35.76 0.22 -7.36
CA TYR A 32 -35.29 -1.14 -7.65
C TYR A 32 -33.83 -1.12 -8.11
N ILE A 33 -33.40 -0.10 -8.85
CA ILE A 33 -31.99 0.08 -9.21
C ILE A 33 -31.14 0.21 -7.96
N LEU A 34 -31.55 0.99 -6.97
CA LEU A 34 -30.81 1.15 -5.71
C LEU A 34 -30.70 -0.17 -4.93
N ILE A 35 -31.80 -0.94 -4.84
CA ILE A 35 -31.81 -2.24 -4.16
C ILE A 35 -30.91 -3.25 -4.90
N LEU A 36 -31.04 -3.36 -6.22
CA LEU A 36 -30.25 -4.26 -7.05
C LEU A 36 -28.77 -3.83 -7.09
N ALA A 37 -28.49 -2.53 -7.08
CA ALA A 37 -27.14 -2.00 -6.98
C ALA A 37 -26.49 -2.40 -5.66
N TYR A 38 -27.22 -2.39 -4.55
CA TYR A 38 -26.69 -2.84 -3.27
C TYR A 38 -26.46 -4.36 -3.26
N VAL A 39 -27.51 -5.15 -3.51
CA VAL A 39 -27.49 -6.60 -3.29
C VAL A 39 -26.68 -7.34 -4.35
N ILE A 40 -26.93 -7.02 -5.63
CA ILE A 40 -26.33 -7.76 -6.75
C ILE A 40 -25.08 -7.05 -7.23
N SER A 41 -25.20 -5.79 -7.65
CA SER A 41 -24.08 -5.05 -8.22
C SER A 41 -22.93 -4.90 -7.22
N GLY A 42 -23.25 -4.59 -5.96
CA GLY A 42 -22.27 -4.47 -4.87
C GLY A 42 -21.50 -5.75 -4.63
N THR A 43 -22.20 -6.89 -4.57
CA THR A 43 -21.57 -8.20 -4.42
C THR A 43 -20.68 -8.55 -5.61
N LEU A 44 -21.17 -8.39 -6.83
CA LEU A 44 -20.41 -8.75 -8.04
C LEU A 44 -19.24 -7.80 -8.29
N ASN A 45 -19.40 -6.48 -8.07
CA ASN A 45 -18.30 -5.52 -8.20
C ASN A 45 -17.25 -5.72 -7.11
N HIS A 46 -17.63 -6.07 -5.88
CA HIS A 46 -16.64 -6.45 -4.88
C HIS A 46 -15.89 -7.72 -5.27
N SER A 47 -16.58 -8.75 -5.77
CA SER A 47 -15.90 -9.95 -6.31
C SER A 47 -14.90 -9.58 -7.40
N LEU A 48 -15.29 -8.72 -8.36
CA LEU A 48 -14.41 -8.25 -9.43
C LEU A 48 -13.22 -7.45 -8.89
N SER A 49 -13.38 -6.62 -7.87
CA SER A 49 -12.24 -5.93 -7.26
C SER A 49 -11.28 -6.90 -6.56
N ILE A 50 -11.80 -7.93 -5.88
CA ILE A 50 -10.97 -8.99 -5.30
C ILE A 50 -10.23 -9.77 -6.38
N SER A 51 -10.79 -9.93 -7.58
CA SER A 51 -10.05 -10.59 -8.66
C SER A 51 -8.73 -9.90 -9.01
N PHE A 52 -8.58 -8.60 -8.74
CA PHE A 52 -7.31 -7.90 -8.90
C PHE A 52 -6.21 -8.43 -7.99
N HIS A 53 -6.57 -8.99 -6.84
CA HIS A 53 -5.66 -9.69 -5.94
C HIS A 53 -4.99 -10.87 -6.65
N GLU A 54 -5.80 -11.80 -7.16
CA GLU A 54 -5.32 -12.99 -7.87
C GLU A 54 -4.56 -12.63 -9.15
N ILE A 55 -5.11 -11.70 -9.95
CA ILE A 55 -4.49 -11.23 -11.19
C ILE A 55 -3.20 -10.44 -10.90
N GLY A 56 -3.16 -9.72 -9.77
CA GLY A 56 -2.01 -8.97 -9.28
C GLY A 56 -0.80 -9.88 -9.00
N HIS A 57 -1.07 -11.07 -8.46
CA HIS A 57 -0.07 -12.14 -8.27
C HIS A 57 0.17 -12.99 -9.53
N ASN A 58 -0.43 -12.60 -10.66
CA ASN A 58 -0.40 -13.32 -11.94
C ASN A 58 -0.93 -14.77 -11.84
N LEU A 59 -1.89 -15.04 -10.94
CA LEU A 59 -2.36 -16.40 -10.65
C LEU A 59 -3.34 -16.95 -11.69
N ALA A 60 -3.93 -16.10 -12.55
CA ALA A 60 -4.86 -16.59 -13.58
C ALA A 60 -4.13 -17.33 -14.73
N PHE A 61 -3.00 -16.77 -15.18
CA PHE A 61 -2.23 -17.34 -16.30
C PHE A 61 -0.74 -17.52 -16.01
N GLY A 62 -0.30 -17.36 -14.76
CA GLY A 62 1.10 -17.51 -14.34
C GLY A 62 2.03 -16.37 -14.82
N ASN A 63 3.22 -16.34 -14.23
CA ASN A 63 4.25 -15.33 -14.54
C ASN A 63 4.81 -15.41 -15.97
N HIS A 64 4.63 -16.53 -16.66
CA HIS A 64 5.00 -16.70 -18.07
C HIS A 64 4.09 -15.98 -19.07
N ARG A 65 2.90 -15.52 -18.63
CA ARG A 65 1.93 -14.79 -19.47
C ARG A 65 1.46 -13.51 -18.77
N PRO A 66 2.37 -12.56 -18.48
CA PRO A 66 2.02 -11.34 -17.75
C PRO A 66 1.04 -10.46 -18.53
N THR A 67 1.12 -10.44 -19.87
CA THR A 67 0.20 -9.68 -20.72
C THR A 67 -1.24 -10.22 -20.64
N ALA A 68 -1.42 -11.55 -20.59
CA ALA A 68 -2.74 -12.14 -20.45
C ALA A 68 -3.40 -11.76 -19.10
N ASN A 69 -2.63 -11.77 -18.01
CA ASN A 69 -3.10 -11.30 -16.70
C ASN A 69 -3.47 -9.80 -16.75
N ARG A 70 -2.65 -8.96 -17.40
CA ARG A 70 -2.96 -7.52 -17.56
C ARG A 70 -4.25 -7.27 -18.34
N ILE A 71 -4.44 -7.98 -19.45
CA ILE A 71 -5.68 -7.89 -20.25
C ILE A 71 -6.89 -8.30 -19.42
N LEU A 72 -6.79 -9.42 -18.68
CA LEU A 72 -7.85 -9.86 -17.79
C LEU A 72 -8.16 -8.82 -16.70
N GLY A 73 -7.12 -8.16 -16.16
CA GLY A 73 -7.27 -7.06 -15.21
C GLY A 73 -8.06 -5.89 -15.79
N PHE A 74 -7.77 -5.47 -17.03
CA PHE A 74 -8.55 -4.42 -17.71
C PHE A 74 -10.01 -4.84 -17.91
N ILE A 75 -10.27 -6.09 -18.29
CA ILE A 75 -11.63 -6.63 -18.48
C ILE A 75 -12.39 -6.65 -17.15
N ALA A 76 -11.78 -7.16 -16.09
CA ALA A 76 -12.35 -7.20 -14.75
C ALA A 76 -12.69 -5.80 -14.21
N ASN A 77 -11.95 -4.77 -14.65
CA ASN A 77 -12.15 -3.39 -14.24
C ASN A 77 -13.39 -2.74 -14.87
N LEU A 78 -13.82 -3.16 -16.06
CA LEU A 78 -14.85 -2.43 -16.83
C LEU A 78 -16.12 -2.15 -16.01
N PRO A 79 -16.72 -3.12 -15.28
CA PRO A 79 -17.94 -2.88 -14.52
C PRO A 79 -17.75 -2.03 -13.25
N LEU A 80 -16.50 -1.71 -12.86
CA LEU A 80 -16.21 -0.97 -11.64
C LEU A 80 -16.31 0.55 -11.80
N CYS A 81 -16.36 1.07 -13.02
CA CYS A 81 -16.46 2.50 -13.35
C CYS A 81 -15.30 3.39 -12.83
N ILE A 82 -14.23 2.79 -12.31
CA ILE A 82 -13.07 3.52 -11.76
C ILE A 82 -11.79 2.73 -12.10
N PRO A 83 -10.78 3.36 -12.74
CA PRO A 83 -9.56 2.66 -13.16
C PRO A 83 -8.71 2.30 -11.94
N SER A 84 -8.64 1.01 -11.61
CA SER A 84 -8.05 0.55 -10.35
C SER A 84 -7.13 -0.67 -10.52
N SER A 85 -7.31 -1.51 -11.55
CA SER A 85 -6.59 -2.78 -11.68
C SER A 85 -5.06 -2.65 -11.64
N VAL A 86 -4.49 -1.69 -12.40
CA VAL A 86 -3.03 -1.49 -12.47
C VAL A 86 -2.50 -0.86 -11.20
N THR A 87 -3.18 0.16 -10.70
CA THR A 87 -2.78 0.89 -9.48
C THR A 87 -2.89 -0.02 -8.25
N PHE A 88 -3.94 -0.84 -8.17
CA PHE A 88 -4.11 -1.85 -7.12
C PHE A 88 -2.87 -2.76 -7.07
N LYS A 89 -2.50 -3.42 -8.18
CA LYS A 89 -1.30 -4.28 -8.22
C LYS A 89 -0.03 -3.54 -7.77
N LYS A 90 0.15 -2.30 -8.21
CA LYS A 90 1.33 -1.46 -7.88
C LYS A 90 1.49 -1.21 -6.38
N TYR A 91 0.39 -1.07 -5.64
CA TYR A 91 0.39 -0.80 -4.20
C TYR A 91 0.27 -2.07 -3.36
N HIS A 92 -0.52 -3.04 -3.83
CA HIS A 92 -0.74 -4.31 -3.17
C HIS A 92 0.56 -5.11 -2.95
N ILE A 93 1.47 -5.08 -3.92
CA ILE A 93 2.79 -5.72 -3.79
C ILE A 93 3.63 -5.06 -2.67
N ASP A 94 3.54 -3.75 -2.50
CA ASP A 94 4.22 -3.05 -1.40
C ASP A 94 3.59 -3.42 -0.05
N HIS A 95 2.25 -3.52 0.00
CA HIS A 95 1.54 -3.96 1.19
C HIS A 95 2.02 -5.35 1.64
N HIS A 96 2.05 -6.35 0.75
CA HIS A 96 2.59 -7.67 1.10
C HIS A 96 4.04 -7.63 1.58
N LYS A 97 4.87 -6.77 0.96
CA LYS A 97 6.30 -6.69 1.30
C LYS A 97 6.57 -5.95 2.61
N TYR A 98 5.75 -4.94 2.92
CA TYR A 98 5.99 -4.02 4.03
C TYR A 98 4.80 -3.97 5.01
N GLN A 99 3.99 -5.02 5.07
CA GLN A 99 2.80 -5.09 5.91
C GLN A 99 3.11 -4.61 7.33
N GLY A 100 2.36 -3.63 7.81
CA GLY A 100 2.50 -3.05 9.14
C GLY A 100 3.67 -2.07 9.29
N ASP A 101 4.47 -1.77 8.26
CA ASP A 101 5.47 -0.69 8.33
C ASP A 101 4.80 0.69 8.25
N ASP A 102 5.06 1.56 9.24
CA ASP A 102 4.37 2.84 9.38
C ASP A 102 4.61 3.81 8.21
N ILE A 103 5.65 3.62 7.40
CA ILE A 103 5.99 4.49 6.29
C ILE A 103 5.66 3.82 4.95
N LEU A 104 5.97 2.53 4.81
CA LEU A 104 5.95 1.85 3.52
C LEU A 104 4.69 1.04 3.25
N ASP A 105 3.89 0.72 4.27
CA ASP A 105 2.59 0.05 4.05
C ASP A 105 1.54 1.07 3.55
N PRO A 106 1.09 0.97 2.29
CA PRO A 106 0.08 1.88 1.76
C PRO A 106 -1.31 1.68 2.39
N ASP A 107 -1.57 0.53 3.00
CA ASP A 107 -2.91 0.16 3.47
C ASP A 107 -3.19 0.64 4.89
N LEU A 108 -2.16 1.05 5.64
CA LEU A 108 -2.31 1.58 6.99
C LEU A 108 -3.10 2.89 6.98
N PRO A 109 -4.17 3.04 7.78
CA PRO A 109 -4.92 4.30 7.88
C PRO A 109 -3.99 5.47 8.20
N THR A 110 -4.30 6.69 7.75
CA THR A 110 -3.54 7.85 8.23
C THR A 110 -3.79 8.09 9.71
N TYR A 111 -2.87 8.77 10.41
CA TYR A 111 -3.10 9.19 11.80
C TYR A 111 -4.37 10.05 11.92
N PHE A 112 -4.65 10.87 10.90
CA PHE A 112 -5.86 11.66 10.82
C PHE A 112 -7.12 10.78 10.69
N GLU A 113 -7.17 9.83 9.75
CA GLU A 113 -8.29 8.88 9.65
C GLU A 113 -8.50 8.12 10.98
N ALA A 114 -7.39 7.68 11.60
CA ALA A 114 -7.44 6.93 12.83
C ALA A 114 -7.82 7.76 14.06
N TRP A 115 -7.64 9.08 13.98
CA TRP A 115 -8.15 10.02 14.96
C TRP A 115 -9.64 10.34 14.73
N LEU A 116 -10.02 10.61 13.48
CA LEU A 116 -11.34 11.10 13.09
C LEU A 116 -12.45 10.05 13.32
N PHE A 117 -12.18 8.78 13.03
CA PHE A 117 -13.21 7.74 12.99
C PHE A 117 -13.15 6.76 14.17
N GLN A 118 -13.05 7.28 15.40
CA GLN A 118 -12.98 6.45 16.61
C GLN A 118 -14.33 6.04 17.20
N SER A 119 -15.34 6.90 17.09
CA SER A 119 -16.68 6.61 17.62
C SER A 119 -17.40 5.59 16.75
N SER A 120 -18.40 4.86 17.27
CA SER A 120 -19.17 3.90 16.47
C SER A 120 -19.80 4.54 15.22
N ILE A 121 -20.33 5.76 15.34
CA ILE A 121 -20.84 6.54 14.19
C ILE A 121 -19.70 6.88 13.23
N GLY A 122 -18.54 7.32 13.74
CA GLY A 122 -17.36 7.57 12.94
C GLY A 122 -16.93 6.33 12.15
N LYS A 123 -16.96 5.15 12.76
CA LYS A 123 -16.60 3.89 12.08
C LYS A 123 -17.59 3.51 10.98
N ILE A 124 -18.88 3.81 11.12
CA ILE A 124 -19.85 3.67 10.02
C ILE A 124 -19.44 4.55 8.84
N PHE A 125 -19.09 5.81 9.09
CA PHE A 125 -18.60 6.71 8.03
C PHE A 125 -17.27 6.26 7.45
N TYR A 126 -16.37 5.70 8.27
CA TYR A 126 -15.11 5.14 7.80
C TYR A 126 -15.33 4.02 6.79
N ILE A 127 -16.22 3.06 7.10
CA ILE A 127 -16.55 1.95 6.22
C ILE A 127 -17.29 2.46 4.97
N ALA A 128 -18.23 3.39 5.11
CA ALA A 128 -18.94 3.97 3.97
C ALA A 128 -17.99 4.74 3.03
N ALA A 129 -16.96 5.39 3.58
CA ALA A 129 -15.94 6.12 2.83
C ALA A 129 -14.79 5.23 2.33
N GLN A 130 -14.77 3.94 2.67
CA GLN A 130 -13.71 3.00 2.31
C GLN A 130 -13.37 2.98 0.81
N PRO A 131 -14.32 3.04 -0.15
CA PRO A 131 -13.97 3.08 -1.58
C PRO A 131 -13.07 4.28 -1.92
N LEU A 132 -13.31 5.43 -1.28
CA LEU A 132 -12.52 6.64 -1.46
C LEU A 132 -11.21 6.56 -0.68
N LEU A 133 -11.27 6.18 0.60
CA LEU A 133 -10.09 6.09 1.46
C LEU A 133 -9.08 5.10 0.90
N TYR A 134 -9.52 3.89 0.52
CA TYR A 134 -8.64 2.86 -0.02
C TYR A 134 -8.03 3.25 -1.38
N SER A 135 -8.73 4.04 -2.20
CA SER A 135 -8.19 4.53 -3.48
C SER A 135 -7.20 5.69 -3.32
N VAL A 136 -7.45 6.60 -2.37
CA VAL A 136 -6.68 7.85 -2.22
C VAL A 136 -5.53 7.71 -1.24
N ARG A 137 -5.71 6.97 -0.13
CA ARG A 137 -4.72 6.80 0.93
C ARG A 137 -3.35 6.35 0.40
N PRO A 138 -3.23 5.35 -0.49
CA PRO A 138 -1.93 4.95 -1.02
C PRO A 138 -1.19 6.08 -1.74
N LEU A 139 -1.93 6.95 -2.46
CA LEU A 139 -1.38 8.07 -3.21
C LEU A 139 -0.85 9.17 -2.28
N LEU A 140 -1.44 9.33 -1.10
CA LEU A 140 -1.00 10.30 -0.09
C LEU A 140 0.14 9.77 0.77
N ARG A 141 0.07 8.49 1.18
CA ARG A 141 1.05 7.87 2.08
C ARG A 141 2.34 7.53 1.36
N VAL A 142 2.22 6.88 0.20
CA VAL A 142 3.35 6.35 -0.57
C VAL A 142 3.22 6.83 -2.02
N PRO A 143 3.38 8.14 -2.28
CA PRO A 143 3.23 8.67 -3.63
C PRO A 143 4.23 8.00 -4.58
N LYS A 144 3.70 7.41 -5.66
CA LYS A 144 4.49 6.77 -6.72
C LYS A 144 4.22 7.48 -8.05
N PRO A 145 5.21 7.54 -8.96
CA PRO A 145 4.97 8.10 -10.28
C PRO A 145 3.86 7.34 -11.01
N VAL A 146 3.11 8.06 -11.83
CA VAL A 146 2.09 7.49 -12.72
C VAL A 146 2.81 6.73 -13.84
N THR A 147 2.38 5.49 -14.07
CA THR A 147 2.95 4.64 -15.11
C THR A 147 2.14 4.70 -16.41
N PHE A 148 2.78 4.35 -17.53
CA PHE A 148 2.10 4.25 -18.83
C PHE A 148 0.87 3.33 -18.78
N LEU A 149 0.95 2.19 -18.08
CA LEU A 149 -0.17 1.26 -17.97
C LEU A 149 -1.36 1.82 -17.16
N GLU A 150 -1.11 2.71 -16.20
CA GLU A 150 -2.19 3.40 -15.49
C GLU A 150 -2.92 4.39 -16.40
N VAL A 151 -2.17 5.10 -17.26
CA VAL A 151 -2.76 5.96 -18.30
C VAL A 151 -3.60 5.14 -19.28
N VAL A 152 -3.12 3.97 -19.71
CA VAL A 152 -3.88 3.05 -20.56
C VAL A 152 -5.15 2.55 -19.85
N ASN A 153 -5.06 2.15 -18.56
CA ASN A 153 -6.24 1.73 -17.79
C ASN A 153 -7.27 2.85 -17.69
N LEU A 154 -6.83 4.09 -17.45
CA LEU A 154 -7.67 5.28 -17.37
C LEU A 154 -8.40 5.55 -18.68
N ILE A 155 -7.69 5.51 -19.81
CA ILE A 155 -8.28 5.72 -21.14
C ILE A 155 -9.33 4.63 -21.42
N ILE A 156 -8.99 3.36 -21.23
CA ILE A 156 -9.93 2.24 -21.43
C ILE A 156 -11.18 2.43 -20.57
N GLN A 157 -11.02 2.78 -19.28
CA GLN A 157 -12.14 2.92 -18.36
C GLN A 157 -13.04 4.10 -18.74
N ILE A 158 -12.46 5.28 -19.02
CA ILE A 158 -13.25 6.47 -19.43
C ILE A 158 -13.97 6.19 -20.75
N THR A 159 -13.29 5.59 -21.72
CA THR A 159 -13.92 5.24 -23.01
C THR A 159 -15.07 4.27 -22.80
N PHE A 160 -14.88 3.23 -21.99
CA PHE A 160 -15.93 2.27 -21.67
C PHE A 160 -17.11 2.93 -20.96
N ASP A 161 -16.86 3.71 -19.91
CA ASP A 161 -17.91 4.36 -19.11
C ASP A 161 -18.75 5.32 -19.94
N LEU A 162 -18.11 6.16 -20.77
CA LEU A 162 -18.80 7.10 -21.65
C LEU A 162 -19.61 6.35 -22.73
N LEU A 163 -19.04 5.32 -23.34
CA LEU A 163 -19.72 4.53 -24.35
C LEU A 163 -20.90 3.75 -23.76
N PHE A 164 -20.72 3.13 -22.60
CA PHE A 164 -21.76 2.37 -21.91
C PHE A 164 -22.91 3.28 -21.47
N MET A 165 -22.58 4.46 -20.92
CA MET A 165 -23.59 5.46 -20.56
C MET A 165 -24.34 6.01 -21.79
N TYR A 166 -23.65 6.21 -22.92
CA TYR A 166 -24.27 6.63 -24.17
C TYR A 166 -25.23 5.57 -24.74
N LEU A 167 -24.82 4.30 -24.73
CA LEU A 167 -25.61 3.20 -25.31
C LEU A 167 -26.77 2.73 -24.43
N PHE A 168 -26.58 2.66 -23.10
CA PHE A 168 -27.54 2.03 -22.18
C PHE A 168 -28.11 2.99 -21.14
N GLY A 169 -27.70 4.26 -21.19
CA GLY A 169 -28.24 5.33 -20.36
C GLY A 169 -27.73 5.37 -18.92
N ARG A 170 -28.10 6.46 -18.23
CA ARG A 170 -27.64 6.78 -16.87
C ARG A 170 -28.05 5.75 -15.82
N LYS A 171 -29.18 5.05 -16.00
CA LYS A 171 -29.69 4.10 -15.00
C LYS A 171 -28.81 2.86 -14.91
N SER A 172 -28.45 2.30 -16.07
CA SER A 172 -27.52 1.18 -16.23
C SER A 172 -26.13 1.52 -15.69
N PHE A 173 -25.62 2.71 -16.03
CA PHE A 173 -24.37 3.19 -15.45
C PHE A 173 -24.45 3.38 -13.92
N THR A 174 -25.55 3.96 -13.43
CA THR A 174 -25.75 4.17 -11.98
C THR A 174 -25.76 2.84 -11.21
N TYR A 175 -26.34 1.79 -11.79
CA TYR A 175 -26.31 0.44 -11.21
C TYR A 175 -24.88 -0.07 -11.02
N LEU A 176 -24.00 0.11 -12.01
CA LEU A 176 -22.58 -0.28 -11.93
C LEU A 176 -21.82 0.59 -10.92
N PHE A 177 -21.92 1.91 -11.08
CA PHE A 177 -21.20 2.87 -10.24
C PHE A 177 -21.57 2.75 -8.75
N LEU A 178 -22.88 2.69 -8.44
CA LEU A 178 -23.32 2.47 -7.06
C LEU A 178 -22.95 1.09 -6.55
N GLY A 179 -22.92 0.06 -7.42
CA GLY A 179 -22.38 -1.25 -7.08
C GLY A 179 -20.96 -1.15 -6.54
N THR A 180 -20.07 -0.44 -7.23
CA THR A 180 -18.69 -0.22 -6.75
C THR A 180 -18.68 0.53 -5.42
N ALA A 181 -19.40 1.65 -5.34
CA ALA A 181 -19.40 2.49 -4.14
C ALA A 181 -19.94 1.76 -2.90
N LEU A 182 -21.01 0.97 -3.07
CA LEU A 182 -21.65 0.23 -1.98
C LEU A 182 -20.88 -1.04 -1.65
N GLY A 183 -20.50 -1.83 -2.66
CA GLY A 183 -19.79 -3.11 -2.51
C GLY A 183 -18.41 -2.97 -1.89
N LEU A 184 -17.70 -1.87 -2.15
CA LEU A 184 -16.42 -1.55 -1.48
C LEU A 184 -16.61 -0.77 -0.17
N GLY A 185 -17.84 -0.33 0.12
CA GLY A 185 -18.21 0.49 1.28
C GLY A 185 -18.99 -0.30 2.32
N LEU A 186 -20.16 0.20 2.75
CA LEU A 186 -20.99 -0.45 3.78
C LEU A 186 -21.80 -1.64 3.22
N HIS A 187 -21.13 -2.76 2.95
CA HIS A 187 -21.75 -3.97 2.41
C HIS A 187 -21.21 -5.22 3.12
N PRO A 188 -22.00 -6.28 3.36
CA PRO A 188 -21.55 -7.49 4.05
C PRO A 188 -20.22 -8.07 3.60
N VAL A 189 -19.99 -8.09 2.28
CA VAL A 189 -18.77 -8.61 1.66
C VAL A 189 -17.52 -7.75 1.94
N SER A 190 -17.68 -6.45 2.20
CA SER A 190 -16.57 -5.52 2.43
C SER A 190 -15.90 -5.70 3.79
N GLY A 191 -16.51 -6.51 4.67
CA GLY A 191 -15.88 -6.95 5.91
C GLY A 191 -14.53 -7.63 5.67
N HIS A 192 -14.28 -8.12 4.45
CA HIS A 192 -12.96 -8.45 3.92
C HIS A 192 -11.86 -7.46 4.33
N PHE A 193 -12.01 -6.18 3.97
CA PHE A 193 -11.00 -5.13 4.20
C PHE A 193 -10.64 -4.92 5.68
N ILE A 194 -11.55 -5.31 6.57
CA ILE A 194 -11.37 -5.20 8.02
C ILE A 194 -10.80 -6.51 8.56
N SER A 195 -11.32 -7.64 8.10
CA SER A 195 -11.01 -8.96 8.63
C SER A 195 -9.53 -9.31 8.50
N GLU A 196 -8.89 -8.88 7.43
CA GLU A 196 -7.55 -9.36 7.07
C GLU A 196 -6.45 -8.90 8.02
N HIS A 197 -6.42 -7.60 8.35
CA HIS A 197 -5.25 -6.99 8.99
C HIS A 197 -5.57 -6.10 10.20
N TYR A 198 -6.83 -6.02 10.63
CA TYR A 198 -7.16 -5.36 11.88
C TYR A 198 -6.98 -6.31 13.07
N THR A 199 -6.36 -5.83 14.14
CA THR A 199 -6.00 -6.64 15.30
C THR A 199 -7.23 -6.85 16.21
N PHE A 200 -8.00 -7.91 15.94
CA PHE A 200 -9.13 -8.34 16.78
C PHE A 200 -8.69 -9.06 18.07
N VAL A 201 -7.55 -9.75 18.01
CA VAL A 201 -6.92 -10.46 19.12
C VAL A 201 -5.50 -9.91 19.29
N GLU A 202 -5.13 -9.58 20.51
CA GLU A 202 -3.79 -9.09 20.81
C GLU A 202 -2.73 -10.14 20.42
N GLY A 203 -1.66 -9.69 19.76
CA GLY A 203 -0.60 -10.56 19.26
C GLY A 203 -0.82 -11.13 17.86
N TYR A 204 -2.00 -10.93 17.25
CA TYR A 204 -2.30 -11.41 15.89
C TYR A 204 -2.58 -10.25 14.94
N GLU A 205 -1.91 -10.24 13.79
CA GLU A 205 -1.96 -9.15 12.81
C GLU A 205 -2.54 -9.53 11.44
N THR A 206 -2.75 -10.81 11.22
CA THR A 206 -3.37 -11.35 10.01
C THR A 206 -4.40 -12.42 10.42
N TYR A 207 -5.58 -12.41 9.78
CA TYR A 207 -6.65 -13.37 10.09
C TYR A 207 -7.21 -13.97 8.81
N SER A 208 -7.41 -15.28 8.84
CA SER A 208 -8.20 -15.95 7.82
C SER A 208 -9.70 -15.86 8.13
N TYR A 209 -10.49 -15.85 7.07
CA TYR A 209 -11.94 -16.00 7.05
C TYR A 209 -12.33 -17.33 6.38
N TYR A 210 -13.05 -18.17 7.11
CA TYR A 210 -13.56 -19.46 6.61
C TYR A 210 -15.09 -19.45 6.56
N GLY A 211 -15.65 -18.61 5.70
CA GLY A 211 -17.11 -18.53 5.52
C GLY A 211 -17.55 -18.52 4.05
N PRO A 212 -18.86 -18.43 3.81
CA PRO A 212 -19.46 -18.66 2.50
C PRO A 212 -19.07 -17.63 1.43
N PHE A 213 -18.64 -16.42 1.81
CA PHE A 213 -18.25 -15.42 0.80
C PHE A 213 -17.01 -15.81 0.02
N ASN A 214 -16.19 -16.75 0.51
CA ASN A 214 -15.04 -17.29 -0.22
C ASN A 214 -15.40 -17.85 -1.60
N TYR A 215 -16.60 -18.42 -1.78
CA TYR A 215 -17.06 -18.90 -3.08
C TYR A 215 -17.20 -17.78 -4.13
N LEU A 216 -17.45 -16.54 -3.67
CA LEU A 216 -17.58 -15.36 -4.53
C LEU A 216 -16.26 -14.58 -4.63
N THR A 217 -15.37 -14.70 -3.65
CA THR A 217 -14.15 -13.89 -3.53
C THR A 217 -12.89 -14.72 -3.70
N PHE A 218 -12.91 -15.71 -4.59
CA PHE A 218 -11.71 -16.48 -4.98
C PHE A 218 -10.98 -17.13 -3.80
N ASN A 219 -11.67 -17.47 -2.71
CA ASN A 219 -11.07 -17.94 -1.46
C ASN A 219 -10.03 -16.99 -0.83
N VAL A 220 -10.07 -15.68 -1.12
CA VAL A 220 -9.16 -14.68 -0.52
C VAL A 220 -9.18 -14.71 1.02
N GLY A 221 -10.28 -15.17 1.63
CA GLY A 221 -10.37 -15.34 3.07
C GLY A 221 -9.37 -16.35 3.64
N TYR A 222 -8.76 -17.23 2.86
CA TYR A 222 -7.61 -18.04 3.32
C TYR A 222 -6.34 -17.17 3.38
N HIS A 223 -6.41 -16.13 4.21
CA HIS A 223 -5.52 -14.97 4.11
C HIS A 223 -4.17 -15.22 4.74
N ASN A 224 -4.11 -15.88 5.91
CA ASN A 224 -2.83 -16.33 6.48
C ASN A 224 -2.11 -17.26 5.50
N GLU A 225 -2.83 -18.23 4.93
CA GLU A 225 -2.31 -19.18 3.95
C GLU A 225 -1.78 -18.45 2.70
N HIS A 226 -2.51 -17.43 2.24
CA HIS A 226 -2.09 -16.59 1.13
C HIS A 226 -0.85 -15.74 1.45
N HIS A 227 -0.76 -15.15 2.65
CA HIS A 227 0.41 -14.34 3.03
C HIS A 227 1.68 -15.17 3.14
N ASP A 228 1.57 -16.42 3.59
CA ASP A 228 2.70 -17.36 3.60
C ASP A 228 3.07 -17.80 2.17
N PHE A 229 2.07 -18.03 1.31
CA PHE A 229 2.26 -18.57 -0.04
C PHE A 229 1.50 -17.79 -1.12
N PRO A 230 1.90 -16.53 -1.43
CA PRO A 230 1.15 -15.64 -2.32
C PRO A 230 1.18 -16.07 -3.80
N ASN A 231 1.94 -17.12 -4.12
CA ASN A 231 2.06 -17.70 -5.45
C ASN A 231 1.21 -18.99 -5.62
N ILE A 232 0.33 -19.28 -4.66
CA ILE A 232 -0.66 -20.37 -4.73
C ILE A 232 -2.02 -19.75 -5.06
N PRO A 233 -2.69 -20.17 -6.15
CA PRO A 233 -4.04 -19.69 -6.47
C PRO A 233 -5.03 -19.91 -5.34
N GLY A 234 -5.96 -18.97 -5.15
CA GLY A 234 -6.99 -19.06 -4.11
C GLY A 234 -7.78 -20.38 -4.10
N TYR A 235 -8.02 -20.96 -5.28
CA TYR A 235 -8.68 -22.27 -5.42
C TYR A 235 -7.93 -23.44 -4.77
N SER A 236 -6.63 -23.31 -4.52
CA SER A 236 -5.78 -24.31 -3.87
C SER A 236 -5.51 -24.02 -2.39
N LEU A 237 -5.83 -22.82 -1.89
CA LEU A 237 -5.61 -22.47 -0.48
C LEU A 237 -6.41 -23.36 0.51
N PRO A 238 -7.65 -23.81 0.21
CA PRO A 238 -8.33 -24.79 1.06
C PRO A 238 -7.58 -26.12 1.20
N GLU A 239 -6.86 -26.53 0.16
CA GLU A 239 -6.04 -27.75 0.18
C GLU A 239 -4.75 -27.52 0.96
N LEU A 240 -4.09 -26.36 0.77
CA LEU A 240 -2.93 -25.96 1.56
C LEU A 240 -3.23 -25.98 3.06
N LYS A 241 -4.36 -25.38 3.49
CA LYS A 241 -4.79 -25.41 4.90
C LYS A 241 -4.89 -26.84 5.44
N LYS A 242 -5.48 -27.76 4.66
CA LYS A 242 -5.63 -29.17 5.05
C LYS A 242 -4.30 -29.91 5.14
N LEU A 243 -3.29 -29.51 4.35
CA LEU A 243 -1.96 -30.11 4.37
C LEU A 243 -1.10 -29.63 5.54
N ALA A 244 -1.41 -28.47 6.12
CA ALA A 244 -0.64 -27.85 7.20
C ALA A 244 -1.52 -27.43 8.40
N PRO A 245 -2.30 -28.37 8.99
CA PRO A 245 -3.24 -28.05 10.08
C PRO A 245 -2.51 -27.49 11.32
N ASP A 246 -1.31 -27.99 11.62
CA ASP A 246 -0.51 -27.55 12.76
C ASP A 246 -0.16 -26.04 12.73
N TYR A 247 -0.13 -25.45 11.53
CA TYR A 247 0.17 -24.02 11.33
C TYR A 247 -1.09 -23.15 11.35
N TYR A 248 -2.25 -23.65 10.91
CA TYR A 248 -3.42 -22.83 10.64
C TYR A 248 -4.61 -23.08 11.56
N ASP A 249 -4.81 -24.29 12.09
CA ASP A 249 -6.04 -24.64 12.82
C ASP A 249 -6.15 -23.98 14.20
N ASN A 250 -5.02 -23.58 14.79
CA ASN A 250 -4.98 -22.92 16.10
C ASN A 250 -4.93 -21.38 16.00
N LEU A 251 -4.90 -20.82 14.79
CA LEU A 251 -4.89 -19.36 14.60
C LEU A 251 -6.31 -18.79 14.77
N PRO A 252 -6.44 -17.59 15.36
CA PRO A 252 -7.70 -16.85 15.33
C PRO A 252 -8.18 -16.66 13.89
N CYS A 253 -9.46 -16.94 13.66
CA CYS A 253 -10.09 -16.79 12.35
C CYS A 253 -11.50 -16.20 12.48
N HIS A 254 -12.01 -15.71 11.36
CA HIS A 254 -13.38 -15.22 11.23
C HIS A 254 -14.25 -16.24 10.48
N THR A 255 -15.53 -16.29 10.81
CA THR A 255 -16.52 -17.11 10.08
C THR A 255 -17.62 -16.27 9.43
N SER A 256 -17.71 -14.98 9.79
CA SER A 256 -18.70 -14.04 9.27
C SER A 256 -18.13 -12.63 9.11
N TRP A 257 -18.04 -12.14 7.87
CA TRP A 257 -17.68 -10.75 7.59
C TRP A 257 -18.73 -9.74 8.07
N LEU A 258 -20.01 -10.13 8.13
CA LEU A 258 -21.03 -9.28 8.78
C LEU A 258 -20.71 -9.08 10.26
N LYS A 259 -20.30 -10.16 10.96
CA LYS A 259 -19.90 -10.06 12.37
C LYS A 259 -18.65 -9.20 12.53
N VAL A 260 -17.67 -9.33 11.65
CA VAL A 260 -16.46 -8.47 11.63
C VAL A 260 -16.85 -6.99 11.53
N ILE A 261 -17.75 -6.63 10.60
CA ILE A 261 -18.23 -5.25 10.46
C ILE A 261 -18.95 -4.80 11.73
N PHE A 262 -19.85 -5.63 12.26
CA PHE A 262 -20.60 -5.32 13.48
C PHE A 262 -19.66 -5.08 14.66
N ASP A 263 -18.77 -6.03 14.96
CA ASP A 263 -17.79 -5.95 16.04
C ASP A 263 -16.92 -4.71 15.88
N PHE A 264 -16.41 -4.44 14.68
CA PHE A 264 -15.59 -3.26 14.40
C PHE A 264 -16.32 -1.97 14.77
N ILE A 265 -17.60 -1.84 14.39
CA ILE A 265 -18.43 -0.67 14.68
C ILE A 265 -18.73 -0.56 16.18
N THR A 266 -19.15 -1.66 16.81
CA THR A 266 -19.75 -1.63 18.16
C THR A 266 -18.74 -1.77 19.29
N ASP A 267 -17.62 -2.46 19.09
CA ASP A 267 -16.60 -2.63 20.13
C ASP A 267 -15.73 -1.36 20.23
N PRO A 268 -15.69 -0.67 21.38
CA PRO A 268 -14.87 0.53 21.55
C PRO A 268 -13.36 0.26 21.47
N LYS A 269 -12.90 -0.99 21.63
CA LYS A 269 -11.48 -1.37 21.48
C LYS A 269 -11.04 -1.51 20.03
N LEU A 270 -11.99 -1.72 19.13
CA LEU A 270 -11.74 -1.85 17.70
C LEU A 270 -11.85 -0.49 17.00
N GLY A 271 -11.22 -0.36 15.84
CA GLY A 271 -11.35 0.83 15.00
C GLY A 271 -10.16 0.97 14.05
N PRO A 272 -10.06 2.10 13.33
CA PRO A 272 -8.95 2.37 12.41
C PRO A 272 -7.54 2.29 13.05
N LYS A 273 -7.47 2.42 14.38
CA LYS A 273 -6.22 2.31 15.17
C LYS A 273 -5.79 0.86 15.43
N SER A 274 -6.70 -0.11 15.29
CA SER A 274 -6.44 -1.52 15.60
C SER A 274 -5.63 -2.17 14.47
N ARG A 275 -4.44 -1.65 14.22
CA ARG A 275 -3.49 -2.09 13.18
C ARG A 275 -2.11 -2.16 13.82
N ILE A 276 -1.33 -3.20 13.51
CA ILE A 276 0.08 -3.22 13.86
C ILE A 276 0.82 -2.15 13.07
N ARG A 277 1.63 -1.35 13.78
CA ARG A 277 2.53 -0.35 13.20
C ARG A 277 3.94 -0.58 13.72
N ARG A 278 4.87 -0.78 12.80
CA ARG A 278 6.28 -1.05 13.05
C ARG A 278 7.11 0.02 12.32
N THR A 279 8.23 0.40 12.91
CA THR A 279 9.21 1.27 12.25
C THR A 279 10.37 0.40 11.78
N ILE A 280 10.18 -0.37 10.70
CA ILE A 280 11.18 -1.36 10.25
C ILE A 280 12.43 -0.64 9.71
N ARG A 281 12.26 0.60 9.24
CA ARG A 281 13.28 1.31 8.47
C ARG A 281 14.17 2.29 9.24
N SER A 282 13.90 2.65 10.50
CA SER A 282 14.80 3.60 11.19
C SER A 282 16.17 2.98 11.45
N ASP A 283 16.23 1.71 11.81
CA ASP A 283 17.47 1.13 12.32
C ASP A 283 18.34 0.54 11.22
N ALA A 284 17.75 -0.02 10.16
CA ALA A 284 18.48 -0.43 8.95
C ALA A 284 18.97 0.76 8.10
N LEU A 285 18.19 1.86 7.98
CA LEU A 285 18.68 3.09 7.34
C LEU A 285 19.72 3.80 8.20
N LYS A 286 19.57 3.86 9.54
CA LYS A 286 20.61 4.39 10.42
C LYS A 286 21.89 3.57 10.28
N LEU A 287 21.81 2.24 10.21
CA LEU A 287 22.98 1.38 10.04
C LEU A 287 23.65 1.60 8.68
N ASN A 288 22.90 1.63 7.58
CA ASN A 288 23.45 1.87 6.24
C ASN A 288 24.03 3.29 6.10
N ASN A 289 23.36 4.31 6.65
CA ASN A 289 23.89 5.67 6.66
C ASN A 289 25.13 5.79 7.57
N ALA A 290 25.18 5.08 8.70
CA ALA A 290 26.36 5.05 9.57
C ALA A 290 27.54 4.32 8.92
N ILE A 291 27.28 3.26 8.13
CA ILE A 291 28.30 2.56 7.35
C ILE A 291 28.81 3.44 6.20
N ASP A 292 27.92 4.15 5.50
CA ASP A 292 28.28 5.08 4.41
C ASP A 292 29.03 6.33 4.93
N LEU A 293 28.66 6.84 6.10
CA LEU A 293 29.40 7.92 6.77
C LEU A 293 30.78 7.47 7.25
N LYS A 294 30.90 6.25 7.80
CA LYS A 294 32.19 5.67 8.20
C LYS A 294 33.08 5.37 6.98
N SER A 295 32.52 4.91 5.87
CA SER A 295 33.28 4.66 4.64
C SER A 295 33.81 5.97 4.05
N LYS A 296 32.97 7.02 3.96
CA LYS A 296 33.35 8.36 3.49
C LYS A 296 34.37 9.03 4.40
N SER A 297 34.22 8.91 5.73
CA SER A 297 35.20 9.41 6.70
C SER A 297 36.57 8.76 6.50
N LYS A 298 36.61 7.43 6.32
CA LYS A 298 37.85 6.68 6.13
C LYS A 298 38.52 6.97 4.79
N VAL A 299 37.72 7.21 3.74
CA VAL A 299 38.21 7.67 2.44
C VAL A 299 38.81 9.08 2.55
N ASN A 300 38.17 9.99 3.30
CA ASN A 300 38.70 11.34 3.51
C ASN A 300 39.99 11.37 4.36
N GLU A 301 40.12 10.53 5.39
CA GLU A 301 41.39 10.37 6.13
C GLU A 301 42.52 9.90 5.21
N VAL A 302 42.27 8.87 4.39
CA VAL A 302 43.26 8.37 3.43
C VAL A 302 43.62 9.42 2.38
N LEU A 303 42.65 10.19 1.90
CA LEU A 303 42.89 11.30 0.96
C LEU A 303 43.70 12.42 1.61
N HIS A 304 43.43 12.78 2.86
CA HIS A 304 44.22 13.75 3.61
C HIS A 304 45.66 13.27 3.82
N ASP A 305 45.87 12.01 4.22
CA ASP A 305 47.20 11.43 4.36
C ASP A 305 47.96 11.37 3.03
N VAL A 306 47.28 11.09 1.92
CA VAL A 306 47.89 11.08 0.57
C VAL A 306 48.23 12.50 0.11
N ILE A 307 47.38 13.49 0.39
CA ILE A 307 47.62 14.90 0.05
C ILE A 307 48.76 15.48 0.90
N ASP A 308 48.79 15.19 2.20
CA ASP A 308 49.85 15.65 3.11
C ASP A 308 51.20 14.98 2.81
N ASN A 309 51.20 13.70 2.43
CA ASN A 309 52.41 13.02 1.97
C ASN A 309 52.88 13.56 0.61
N ASN A 310 51.97 13.84 -0.33
CA ASN A 310 52.32 14.40 -1.63
C ASN A 310 52.88 15.83 -1.51
N ASN A 311 52.31 16.67 -0.64
CA ASN A 311 52.81 18.01 -0.35
C ASN A 311 54.18 18.00 0.36
N ASN A 312 54.51 16.93 1.10
CA ASN A 312 55.84 16.73 1.67
C ASN A 312 56.86 16.17 0.67
N THR A 313 56.41 15.47 -0.38
CA THR A 313 57.29 14.96 -1.46
C THR A 313 57.48 15.91 -2.63
N SER A 314 56.62 16.93 -2.80
CA SER A 314 56.72 17.92 -3.88
C SER A 314 57.62 19.12 -3.56
N LEU A 315 58.31 19.13 -2.42
CA LEU A 315 59.43 20.04 -2.20
C LEU A 315 60.73 19.36 -2.64
N SER A 316 61.13 19.63 -3.89
CA SER A 316 62.47 19.27 -4.36
C SER A 316 63.51 19.97 -3.46
N LYS A 317 64.66 19.32 -3.25
CA LYS A 317 65.80 19.84 -2.46
C LYS A 317 66.33 21.20 -2.97
N GLU A 318 65.83 21.73 -4.09
CA GLU A 318 66.28 22.99 -4.68
C GLU A 318 65.50 24.22 -4.20
N GLU A 319 64.24 24.09 -3.75
CA GLU A 319 63.48 25.26 -3.25
C GLU A 319 63.82 25.63 -1.79
N ARG A 320 64.47 24.74 -1.03
CA ARG A 320 64.96 25.07 0.32
C ARG A 320 66.17 26.01 0.35
N LYS A 321 66.85 26.24 -0.79
CA LYS A 321 68.02 27.14 -0.86
C LYS A 321 67.69 28.59 -1.20
N SER A 322 66.50 28.89 -1.75
CA SER A 322 66.12 30.27 -2.10
C SER A 322 65.44 31.04 -0.96
N MET A 323 64.98 30.36 0.10
CA MET A 323 64.37 31.01 1.27
C MET A 323 65.35 31.46 2.36
N ASN A 324 66.65 31.23 2.22
CA ASN A 324 67.65 31.57 3.25
C ASN A 324 68.50 32.82 2.96
N VAL A 325 68.18 33.61 1.92
CA VAL A 325 68.94 34.84 1.58
C VAL A 325 68.14 36.13 1.82
N LYS A 326 66.92 36.06 2.37
CA LYS A 326 66.11 37.25 2.72
C LYS A 326 65.72 37.39 4.20
N LYS A 327 66.55 36.87 5.12
CA LYS A 327 66.43 37.14 6.56
C LYS A 327 67.77 37.54 7.21
N HIS A 328 68.53 38.40 6.55
CA HIS A 328 69.62 39.17 7.17
C HIS A 328 69.57 40.63 6.71
N SER A 329 68.50 41.34 7.10
CA SER A 329 68.54 42.80 7.31
C SER A 329 67.19 43.25 7.87
N SER A 330 67.10 43.31 9.21
CA SER A 330 66.31 44.27 10.02
C SER A 330 66.02 43.70 11.41
N LYS A 331 67.05 43.68 12.26
CA LYS A 331 66.85 43.84 13.71
C LYS A 331 66.52 45.31 13.95
N GLN A 332 65.39 45.62 14.57
CA GLN A 332 65.29 46.50 15.76
C GLN A 332 63.84 46.93 16.05
N ASN A 333 63.48 46.80 17.35
CA ASN A 333 62.42 47.51 18.09
C ASN A 333 60.97 47.12 17.71
N GLY A 334 60.04 46.80 18.60
CA GLY A 334 59.97 46.79 20.06
C GLY A 334 58.49 46.74 20.46
N ILE A 335 58.22 46.24 21.67
CA ILE A 335 57.06 46.55 22.52
C ILE A 335 55.72 45.83 22.22
N SER A 336 55.31 45.04 23.22
CA SER A 336 53.98 44.48 23.48
C SER A 336 53.04 45.56 24.05
N PRO A 337 51.70 45.48 23.91
CA PRO A 337 50.96 45.04 25.11
C PRO A 337 49.66 44.24 24.88
N SER A 338 49.41 43.41 25.91
CA SER A 338 48.15 42.95 26.53
C SER A 338 46.86 43.75 26.32
N VAL A 339 45.70 43.05 26.23
CA VAL A 339 44.48 43.33 27.03
C VAL A 339 43.65 42.04 27.24
N GLN A 340 43.16 41.90 28.47
CA GLN A 340 42.36 40.85 29.10
C GLN A 340 40.85 40.85 28.73
N LEU A 341 40.28 39.64 28.79
CA LEU A 341 39.01 39.20 29.42
C LEU A 341 37.92 40.21 29.79
N THR A 342 36.65 39.85 29.56
CA THR A 342 35.66 39.64 30.65
C THR A 342 34.45 38.80 30.19
N ASN A 343 34.06 37.86 31.07
CA ASN A 343 32.80 37.13 31.12
C ASN A 343 31.79 37.89 32.00
N GLY A 344 30.49 37.71 31.78
CA GLY A 344 29.43 38.10 32.72
C GLY A 344 28.08 37.40 32.45
N LYS A 345 27.58 36.66 33.45
CA LYS A 345 26.36 35.81 33.47
C LYS A 345 25.14 36.52 34.10
N HIS A 346 23.96 35.91 33.90
CA HIS A 346 22.69 35.98 34.69
C HIS A 346 21.81 37.23 34.50
N SER A 347 20.46 37.24 34.52
CA SER A 347 19.44 36.52 35.31
C SER A 347 18.00 36.66 34.70
N LYS A 348 17.05 35.90 35.28
CA LYS A 348 15.59 35.72 35.13
C LYS A 348 14.63 36.96 35.15
N HIS A 349 13.37 36.67 34.80
CA HIS A 349 12.08 37.39 34.98
C HIS A 349 11.85 38.56 34.00
N GLU A 350 10.70 38.74 33.34
CA GLU A 350 9.27 38.47 33.65
C GLU A 350 8.54 37.58 32.63
#